data_AF-A0A1Q3GIH1-F1
#
_entry.id   AF-A0A1Q3GIH1-F1
#
_cell.length_a   1.000
_cell.length_b   1.000
_cell.length_c   1.000
_cell.angle_alpha   90.00
_cell.angle_beta   90.00
_cell.angle_gamma   90.00
#
_symmetry.space_group_name_H-M   'P 1'
#
loop_
_entity.id
_entity.type
_entity.pdbx_description
1 polymer ?
#
loop_
_entity_poly.entity_id
_entity_poly.type
_entity_poly.pdbx_seq_one_letter_code
_entity_poly.pdbx_strand_id
1 'polypeptide(L)'
;MTNRQNSVKKPIPLRVIFILNALMMILPFVFYAVITSKNIRIGNLEPIHMVYTGIAYILSFAVLVFFLVKMNIRGARFIFFLNILIAVPTGAYIGILIAIISLALSFFNQKVLGYFRATA
;
A
#
# COMPACT_ATOMS: atom_id res chain seq x y z
N MET A 1 35.07 -4.20 -22.11
CA MET A 1 33.60 -4.16 -21.95
C MET A 1 33.28 -4.06 -20.46
N THR A 2 33.03 -2.86 -19.96
CA THR A 2 32.73 -2.62 -18.54
C THR A 2 31.24 -2.83 -18.29
N ASN A 3 30.89 -3.98 -17.71
CA ASN A 3 29.56 -4.24 -17.16
C ASN A 3 29.26 -3.23 -16.04
N ARG A 4 28.68 -2.08 -16.37
CA ARG A 4 28.00 -1.22 -15.40
C ARG A 4 26.65 -1.84 -15.05
N GLN A 5 26.65 -3.01 -14.42
CA GLN A 5 25.55 -3.36 -13.53
C GLN A 5 25.66 -2.46 -12.30
N ASN A 6 25.24 -1.20 -12.46
CA ASN A 6 24.85 -0.37 -11.32
C ASN A 6 23.61 -1.05 -10.73
N SER A 7 23.85 -2.03 -9.86
CA SER A 7 22.87 -2.55 -8.92
C SER A 7 22.49 -1.38 -8.00
N VAL A 8 21.55 -0.54 -8.45
CA VAL A 8 20.95 0.49 -7.61
C VAL A 8 20.24 -0.26 -6.50
N LYS A 9 20.89 -0.35 -5.34
CA LYS A 9 20.36 -1.04 -4.16
C LYS A 9 18.97 -0.49 -3.87
N LYS A 10 17.96 -1.36 -3.80
CA LYS A 10 16.56 -0.97 -3.53
C LYS A 10 16.51 0.03 -2.36
N PRO A 11 16.08 1.27 -2.60
CA PRO A 11 16.19 2.34 -1.61
C PRO A 11 15.31 2.01 -0.40
N ILE A 12 15.79 2.34 0.81
CA ILE A 12 15.09 2.08 2.08
C ILE A 12 13.62 2.56 2.04
N PRO A 13 13.31 3.77 1.52
CA PRO A 13 11.92 4.25 1.41
C PRO A 13 11.00 3.33 0.60
N LEU A 14 11.51 2.65 -0.43
CA LEU A 14 10.70 1.72 -1.23
C LEU A 14 10.33 0.46 -0.42
N ARG A 15 11.24 0.01 0.45
CA ARG A 15 10.98 -1.09 1.39
C ARG A 15 9.93 -0.68 2.41
N VAL A 16 9.97 0.56 2.89
CA VAL A 16 8.95 1.11 3.81
C VAL A 16 7.58 1.12 3.14
N ILE A 17 7.47 1.63 1.90
CA ILE A 17 6.21 1.59 1.13
C ILE A 17 5.69 0.15 1.02
N PHE A 18 6.56 -0.79 0.68
CA PHE A 18 6.18 -2.20 0.55
C PHE A 18 5.67 -2.79 1.87
N ILE A 19 6.40 -2.61 2.97
CA ILE A 19 6.01 -3.13 4.30
C ILE A 19 4.70 -2.50 4.77
N LEU A 20 4.54 -1.20 4.58
CA LEU A 20 3.34 -0.49 4.98
C LEU A 20 2.11 -0.98 4.20
N ASN A 21 2.22 -1.17 2.88
CA ASN A 21 1.12 -1.69 2.08
C ASN A 21 0.86 -3.19 2.34
N ALA A 22 1.89 -3.98 2.69
CA ALA A 22 1.71 -5.36 3.14
C ALA A 22 0.95 -5.42 4.47
N LEU A 23 1.24 -4.51 5.40
CA LEU A 23 0.53 -4.41 6.67
C LEU A 23 -0.96 -4.10 6.47
N MET A 24 -1.30 -3.28 5.48
CA MET A 24 -2.70 -2.99 5.12
C MET A 24 -3.49 -4.23 4.72
N MET A 25 -2.84 -5.27 4.20
CA MET A 25 -3.55 -6.52 3.87
C MET A 25 -4.02 -7.26 5.13
N ILE A 26 -3.25 -7.21 6.21
CA ILE A 26 -3.47 -8.05 7.39
C ILE A 26 -4.41 -7.36 8.39
N LEU A 27 -4.26 -6.04 8.55
CA LEU A 27 -4.97 -5.25 9.55
C LEU A 27 -6.50 -5.44 9.53
N PRO A 28 -7.20 -5.43 8.36
CA PRO A 28 -8.65 -5.57 8.35
C PRO A 28 -9.15 -6.90 8.92
N PHE A 29 -8.39 -7.99 8.73
CA PHE A 29 -8.73 -9.30 9.30
C PHE A 29 -8.52 -9.34 10.82
N VAL A 30 -7.47 -8.67 11.31
CA VAL A 30 -7.22 -8.52 12.75
C VAL A 30 -8.35 -7.71 13.39
N PHE A 31 -8.72 -6.58 12.80
CA PHE A 31 -9.84 -5.77 13.30
C PHE A 31 -11.17 -6.53 13.25
N TYR A 32 -11.45 -7.24 12.15
CA TYR A 32 -12.62 -8.10 12.04
C TYR A 32 -12.69 -9.10 13.21
N ALA A 33 -11.63 -9.87 13.45
CA ALA A 33 -11.58 -10.88 14.49
C ALA A 33 -11.78 -10.30 15.90
N VAL A 34 -11.16 -9.15 16.20
CA VAL A 34 -11.31 -8.49 17.51
C VAL A 34 -12.74 -7.97 17.69
N ILE A 35 -13.29 -7.31 16.68
CA ILE A 35 -14.62 -6.68 16.75
C ILE A 35 -15.72 -7.73 16.88
N THR A 36 -15.65 -8.82 16.11
CA THR A 36 -16.61 -9.93 16.23
C THR A 36 -16.46 -10.65 17.56
N SER A 37 -15.24 -10.99 17.99
CA SER A 37 -15.02 -11.71 19.26
C SER A 37 -15.43 -10.92 20.50
N LYS A 38 -15.35 -9.58 20.43
CA LYS A 38 -15.71 -8.69 21.53
C LYS A 38 -17.13 -8.12 21.41
N ASN A 39 -17.90 -8.51 20.38
CA ASN A 39 -19.23 -7.97 20.07
C ASN A 39 -19.27 -6.43 20.04
N ILE A 40 -18.19 -5.81 19.54
CA ILE A 40 -18.08 -4.35 19.45
C ILE A 40 -18.91 -3.88 18.26
N ARG A 41 -19.74 -2.84 18.48
CA ARG A 41 -20.49 -2.18 17.41
C ARG A 41 -19.80 -0.87 17.04
N ILE A 42 -19.44 -0.70 15.77
CA ILE A 42 -18.85 0.54 15.25
C ILE A 42 -19.88 1.22 14.36
N GLY A 43 -20.74 2.04 14.96
CA GLY A 43 -21.81 2.74 14.25
C GLY A 43 -22.68 1.78 13.42
N ASN A 44 -22.86 2.10 12.14
CA ASN A 44 -23.60 1.29 11.16
C ASN A 44 -22.70 0.36 10.32
N LEU A 45 -21.43 0.19 10.72
CA LEU A 45 -20.49 -0.61 9.96
C LEU A 45 -20.65 -2.10 10.30
N GLU A 46 -21.10 -2.90 9.33
CA GLU A 46 -21.09 -4.35 9.49
C GLU A 46 -19.65 -4.89 9.45
N PRO A 47 -19.25 -5.76 10.40
CA PRO A 47 -17.89 -6.30 10.45
C PRO A 47 -17.44 -6.97 9.15
N ILE A 48 -18.38 -7.55 8.38
CA ILE A 48 -18.08 -8.21 7.11
C ILE A 48 -17.40 -7.27 6.09
N HIS A 49 -17.67 -5.96 6.15
CA HIS A 49 -17.01 -5.00 5.27
C HIS A 49 -15.50 -4.93 5.51
N MET A 50 -15.02 -5.23 6.72
CA MET A 50 -13.59 -5.30 7.00
C MET A 50 -12.91 -6.45 6.25
N VAL A 51 -13.60 -7.58 6.09
CA VAL A 51 -13.11 -8.72 5.30
C VAL A 51 -13.00 -8.32 3.83
N TYR A 52 -14.02 -7.65 3.28
CA TYR A 52 -13.98 -7.14 1.90
C TYR A 52 -12.86 -6.12 1.69
N THR A 53 -12.65 -5.21 2.64
CA THR A 53 -11.53 -4.26 2.61
C THR A 53 -10.18 -4.99 2.65
N GLY A 54 -10.04 -6.05 3.45
CA GLY A 54 -8.85 -6.90 3.47
C GLY A 54 -8.56 -7.54 2.11
N ILE A 55 -9.57 -8.15 1.49
CA ILE A 55 -9.46 -8.75 0.15
C ILE A 55 -9.10 -7.70 -0.90
N ALA A 56 -9.73 -6.52 -0.86
CA ALA A 56 -9.43 -5.43 -1.77
C ALA A 56 -7.97 -4.95 -1.62
N TYR A 57 -7.45 -4.86 -0.39
CA TYR A 57 -6.04 -4.53 -0.16
C TYR A 57 -5.07 -5.63 -0.62
N ILE A 58 -5.44 -6.92 -0.52
CA ILE A 58 -4.63 -8.01 -1.07
C ILE A 58 -4.49 -7.86 -2.59
N LEU A 59 -5.61 -7.64 -3.30
CA LEU A 59 -5.60 -7.44 -4.75
C LEU A 59 -4.82 -6.18 -5.12
N SER A 60 -5.08 -5.08 -4.42
CA SER A 60 -4.38 -3.81 -4.63
C SER A 60 -2.86 -3.95 -4.42
N PHE A 61 -2.44 -4.67 -3.39
CA PHE A 61 -1.04 -4.95 -3.12
C PHE A 61 -0.38 -5.78 -4.23
N ALA A 62 -1.04 -6.82 -4.73
CA ALA A 62 -0.51 -7.60 -5.86
C ALA A 62 -0.26 -6.72 -7.09
N VAL A 63 -1.19 -5.81 -7.40
CA VAL A 63 -1.04 -4.85 -8.50
C VAL A 63 0.05 -3.82 -8.22
N LEU A 64 0.19 -3.35 -6.97
CA LEU A 64 1.29 -2.49 -6.56
C LEU A 64 2.64 -3.17 -6.82
N VAL A 65 2.81 -4.41 -6.36
CA VAL A 65 4.05 -5.18 -6.56
C VAL A 65 4.37 -5.32 -8.04
N PHE A 66 3.38 -5.62 -8.88
CA PHE A 66 3.56 -5.65 -10.33
C PHE A 66 4.11 -4.31 -10.86
N PHE A 67 3.53 -3.17 -10.49
CA PHE A 67 4.03 -1.86 -10.92
C PHE A 67 5.41 -1.50 -10.35
N LEU A 68 5.72 -1.93 -9.12
CA LEU A 68 7.03 -1.75 -8.52
C LEU A 68 8.11 -2.56 -9.25
N VAL A 69 7.81 -3.79 -9.63
CA VAL A 69 8.71 -4.65 -10.43
C VAL A 69 8.90 -4.08 -11.83
N LYS A 70 7.82 -3.60 -12.46
CA LYS A 70 7.86 -2.97 -13.79
C LYS A 70 8.42 -1.54 -13.77
N MET A 71 8.88 -1.07 -12.62
CA MET A 71 9.41 0.28 -12.40
C MET A 71 8.48 1.41 -12.89
N ASN A 72 7.16 1.22 -12.79
CA ASN A 72 6.18 2.21 -13.22
C ASN A 72 5.64 3.02 -12.03
N ILE A 73 6.23 4.19 -11.80
CA ILE A 73 5.84 5.08 -10.70
C ILE A 73 4.43 5.65 -10.85
N ARG A 74 3.94 5.87 -12.08
CA ARG A 74 2.57 6.37 -12.31
C ARG A 74 1.54 5.32 -11.89
N GLY A 75 1.80 4.06 -12.24
CA GLY A 75 0.98 2.92 -11.81
C GLY A 75 0.97 2.77 -10.29
N ALA A 76 2.14 2.81 -9.64
CA ALA A 76 2.22 2.74 -8.17
C ALA A 76 1.43 3.87 -7.48
N ARG A 77 1.49 5.10 -8.01
CA ARG A 77 0.71 6.24 -7.48
C ARG A 77 -0.78 6.03 -7.61
N PHE A 78 -1.24 5.54 -8.76
CA PHE A 78 -2.64 5.23 -8.98
C PHE A 78 -3.15 4.21 -7.96
N ILE A 79 -2.34 3.19 -7.65
CA ILE A 79 -2.70 2.21 -6.62
C ILE A 79 -2.79 2.81 -5.22
N PHE A 80 -1.92 3.75 -4.85
CA PHE A 80 -2.07 4.43 -3.56
C PHE A 80 -3.35 5.26 -3.47
N PHE A 81 -3.77 5.92 -4.57
CA PHE A 81 -5.08 6.57 -4.63
C PHE A 81 -6.23 5.56 -4.49
N LEU A 82 -6.12 4.42 -5.17
CA LEU A 82 -7.12 3.35 -5.09
C LEU A 82 -7.22 2.78 -3.67
N ASN A 83 -6.11 2.69 -2.94
CA ASN A 83 -6.11 2.30 -1.52
C ASN A 83 -6.89 3.30 -0.64
N ILE A 84 -6.84 4.60 -0.94
CA ILE A 84 -7.66 5.59 -0.22
C ILE A 84 -9.15 5.34 -0.52
N LEU A 85 -9.51 5.08 -1.78
CA LEU A 85 -10.89 4.80 -2.16
C LEU A 85 -11.44 3.53 -1.50
N ILE A 86 -10.63 2.47 -1.37
CA ILE A 86 -10.99 1.25 -0.64
C ILE A 86 -11.23 1.56 0.85
N ALA A 87 -10.46 2.46 1.44
CA ALA A 87 -10.51 2.76 2.86
C ALA A 87 -11.76 3.56 3.28
N VAL A 88 -12.23 4.47 2.42
CA VAL A 88 -13.30 5.44 2.73
C VAL A 88 -14.61 4.79 3.17
N PRO A 89 -15.18 3.79 2.45
CA PRO A 89 -16.45 3.16 2.84
C PRO A 89 -16.41 2.50 4.22
N THR A 90 -15.24 1.95 4.59
CA THR A 90 -15.07 1.27 5.87
C THR A 90 -14.55 2.15 7.01
N GLY A 91 -14.36 3.45 6.77
CA GLY A 91 -13.75 4.34 7.76
C GLY A 91 -12.36 3.88 8.20
N ALA A 92 -11.62 3.21 7.31
CA ALA A 92 -10.33 2.61 7.65
C ALA A 92 -9.22 3.68 7.70
N TYR A 93 -9.27 4.55 8.72
CA TYR A 93 -8.38 5.72 8.86
C TYR A 93 -6.89 5.35 8.81
N ILE A 94 -6.51 4.20 9.37
CA ILE A 94 -5.13 3.70 9.32
C ILE A 94 -4.71 3.39 7.88
N GLY A 95 -5.61 2.81 7.08
CA GLY A 95 -5.35 2.55 5.65
C GLY A 95 -5.19 3.84 4.85
N ILE A 96 -6.00 4.86 5.14
CA ILE A 96 -5.87 6.20 4.54
C ILE A 96 -4.51 6.80 4.89
N LEU A 97 -4.12 6.79 6.17
CA LEU A 97 -2.85 7.33 6.64
C LEU A 97 -1.67 6.66 5.94
N ILE A 98 -1.68 5.33 5.83
CA ILE A 98 -0.62 4.57 5.15
C ILE A 98 -0.55 4.94 3.67
N ALA A 99 -1.69 5.07 3.00
CA ALA A 99 -1.74 5.45 1.58
C ALA A 99 -1.21 6.87 1.35
N ILE A 100 -1.52 7.82 2.25
CA ILE A 100 -0.99 9.20 2.21
C ILE A 100 0.53 9.20 2.39
N ILE A 101 1.06 8.47 3.38
CA ILE A 101 2.51 8.35 3.60
C ILE A 101 3.20 7.76 2.37
N SER A 102 2.59 6.74 1.75
CA SER A 102 3.10 6.10 0.54
C SER A 102 3.11 7.06 -0.66
N LEU A 103 2.06 7.87 -0.82
CA LEU A 103 2.01 8.94 -1.83
C LEU A 103 3.08 10.00 -1.58
N ALA A 104 3.19 10.50 -0.35
CA ALA A 104 4.19 11.51 0.00
C ALA A 104 5.62 11.00 -0.29
N LEU A 105 5.93 9.77 0.09
CA LEU A 105 7.21 9.15 -0.24
C LEU A 105 7.42 8.95 -1.74
N SER A 106 6.37 8.66 -2.52
CA SER A 106 6.44 8.56 -3.97
C SER A 106 6.68 9.89 -4.69
N PHE A 107 6.21 11.01 -4.15
CA PHE A 107 6.35 12.33 -4.75
C PHE A 107 7.58 13.10 -4.29
N PHE A 108 7.86 13.09 -2.99
CA PHE A 108 8.87 13.96 -2.39
C PHE A 108 10.24 13.29 -2.21
N ASN A 109 10.33 11.96 -2.29
CA ASN A 109 11.59 11.27 -2.05
C ASN A 109 12.43 11.11 -3.33
N GLN A 110 13.50 11.89 -3.44
CA GLN A 110 14.42 11.83 -4.58
C GLN A 110 15.08 10.45 -4.77
N LYS A 111 15.24 9.66 -3.69
CA LYS A 111 15.80 8.29 -3.79
C LYS A 111 14.81 7.32 -4.46
N VAL A 112 13.51 7.53 -4.26
CA VAL A 112 12.46 6.73 -4.91
C VAL A 112 12.36 7.13 -6.38
N LEU A 113 12.28 8.44 -6.66
CA LEU A 113 12.26 8.96 -8.03
C LEU A 113 13.52 8.54 -8.82
N GLY A 114 14.70 8.59 -8.19
CA GLY A 114 15.96 8.17 -8.80
C GLY A 114 15.98 6.68 -9.13
N TYR A 115 15.42 5.81 -8.28
CA TYR A 115 15.30 4.38 -8.59
C TYR A 115 14.43 4.12 -9.82
N PHE A 116 13.31 4.83 -9.98
CA PHE A 116 12.43 4.69 -11.14
C PHE A 116 12.96 5.38 -12.41
N ARG A 117 13.81 6.40 -12.28
CA ARG A 117 14.43 7.12 -13.42
C ARG A 117 15.74 6.50 -13.88
N ALA A 118 16.46 5.76 -13.04
CA ALA A 118 17.76 5.18 -13.39
C ALA A 118 17.68 3.99 -14.39
N THR A 119 16.47 3.57 -14.76
CA THR A 119 16.24 2.42 -15.66
C THR A 119 15.30 2.78 -16.82
N ALA A 120 14.91 4.05 -16.93
CA ALA A 120 14.23 4.64 -18.09
C ALA A 120 15.26 5.31 -18.99
#